data_AF-A9ZPZ3-F1
#
_entry.id   AF-A9ZPZ3-F1
#
_cell.length_a   1.000
_cell.length_b   1.000
_cell.length_c   1.000
_cell.angle_alpha   90.00
_cell.angle_beta   90.00
_cell.angle_gamma   90.00
#
_symmetry.space_group_name_H-M   'P 1'
#
loop_
_entity.id
_entity.type
_entity.pdbx_description
1 polymer ?
#
loop_
_entity_poly.entity_id
_entity_poly.type
_entity_poly.pdbx_seq_one_letter_code
_entity_poly.pdbx_strand_id
1 'polypeptide(L)'
;IIFGHVVRTYFADVFAKYGDELISAGLNGENGLGSILEGLNKLDNGEEIKAAFESALAGGPDLAMVNSHKGITNLHVPSDVIIDASMPAMIRTSGHMWNKNDEEQDTLAVIPDSSYAGVYQAVIEDCKENGAFDPTTMGTVPNVGLMAQKAE
;
A
#
# COMPACT_ATOMS: atom_id res chain seq x y z
N ILE A 1 -3.29 -12.28 -4.55
CA ILE A 1 -2.30 -13.04 -3.74
C ILE A 1 -1.36 -12.13 -2.93
N ILE A 2 -0.29 -11.52 -3.48
CA ILE A 2 0.72 -10.77 -2.69
C ILE A 2 0.06 -9.70 -1.81
N PHE A 3 -0.84 -8.90 -2.38
CA PHE A 3 -1.60 -7.89 -1.63
C PHE A 3 -2.37 -8.48 -0.44
N GLY A 4 -2.98 -9.65 -0.62
CA GLY A 4 -3.66 -10.36 0.47
C GLY A 4 -2.71 -10.81 1.58
N HIS A 5 -1.47 -11.21 1.24
CA HIS A 5 -0.45 -11.47 2.27
C HIS A 5 -0.12 -10.20 3.07
N VAL A 6 -0.01 -9.05 2.42
CA VAL A 6 0.21 -7.77 3.11
C VAL A 6 -0.93 -7.43 4.05
N VAL A 7 -2.19 -7.53 3.58
CA VAL A 7 -3.38 -7.29 4.41
C VAL A 7 -3.38 -8.21 5.63
N ARG A 8 -3.19 -9.52 5.44
CA ARG A 8 -3.17 -10.48 6.55
C ARG A 8 -2.01 -10.27 7.51
N THR A 9 -0.86 -9.80 7.02
CA THR A 9 0.31 -9.52 7.86
C THR A 9 0.09 -8.27 8.71
N TYR A 10 -0.49 -7.22 8.14
CA TYR A 10 -0.84 -6.01 8.90
C TYR A 10 -1.90 -6.32 9.99
N PHE A 11 -2.90 -7.13 9.65
CA PHE A 11 -3.97 -7.55 10.55
C PHE A 11 -3.74 -8.93 11.18
N ALA A 12 -2.48 -9.27 11.50
CA ALA A 12 -2.11 -10.62 11.93
C ALA A 12 -2.95 -11.14 13.11
N ASP A 13 -3.20 -10.31 14.12
CA ASP A 13 -3.99 -10.71 15.30
C ASP A 13 -5.46 -10.98 14.96
N VAL A 14 -6.04 -10.21 14.02
CA VAL A 14 -7.42 -10.42 13.55
C VAL A 14 -7.52 -11.74 12.80
N PHE A 15 -6.58 -12.00 11.88
CA PHE A 15 -6.53 -13.26 11.15
C PHE A 15 -6.11 -14.45 12.03
N ALA A 16 -5.37 -14.24 13.12
CA ALA A 16 -5.10 -15.29 14.10
C ALA A 16 -6.36 -15.71 14.86
N LYS A 17 -7.26 -14.76 15.16
CA LYS A 17 -8.51 -15.03 15.89
C LYS A 17 -9.64 -15.51 14.98
N TYR A 18 -9.79 -14.94 13.79
CA TYR A 18 -10.94 -15.17 12.90
C TYR A 18 -10.57 -15.72 11.52
N GLY A 19 -9.31 -16.11 11.30
CA GLY A 19 -8.78 -16.44 9.97
C GLY A 19 -9.55 -17.53 9.25
N ASP A 20 -9.90 -18.62 9.94
CA ASP A 20 -10.64 -19.74 9.33
C ASP A 20 -12.02 -19.32 8.82
N GLU A 21 -12.74 -18.51 9.60
CA GLU A 21 -14.05 -17.97 9.23
C GLU A 21 -13.93 -16.97 8.07
N LEU A 22 -12.99 -16.02 8.15
CA LEU A 22 -12.74 -15.03 7.11
C LEU A 22 -12.34 -15.68 5.79
N ILE A 23 -11.42 -16.64 5.82
CA ILE A 23 -10.95 -17.34 4.61
C ILE A 23 -12.06 -18.21 4.02
N SER A 24 -12.84 -18.91 4.85
CA SER A 24 -14.00 -19.70 4.40
C SER A 24 -15.07 -18.83 3.74
N ALA A 25 -15.23 -17.59 4.21
CA ALA A 25 -16.11 -16.58 3.61
C ALA A 25 -15.51 -15.89 2.37
N GLY A 26 -14.29 -16.23 1.96
CA GLY A 26 -13.58 -15.59 0.84
C GLY A 26 -12.99 -14.21 1.17
N LEU A 27 -13.03 -13.78 2.43
CA LEU A 27 -12.53 -12.50 2.93
C LEU A 27 -11.04 -12.60 3.31
N ASN A 28 -10.24 -13.08 2.36
CA ASN A 28 -8.81 -13.37 2.57
C ASN A 28 -7.89 -12.14 2.39
N GLY A 29 -8.43 -10.98 2.03
CA GLY A 29 -7.68 -9.74 1.81
C GLY A 29 -7.10 -9.57 0.40
N GLU A 30 -7.24 -10.55 -0.50
CA GLU A 30 -6.74 -10.41 -1.88
C GLU A 30 -7.49 -9.38 -2.71
N ASN A 31 -8.75 -9.10 -2.34
CA ASN A 31 -9.57 -8.02 -2.91
C ASN A 31 -9.55 -6.74 -2.06
N GLY A 32 -8.65 -6.69 -1.07
CA GLY A 32 -8.45 -5.55 -0.18
C GLY A 32 -9.37 -5.49 1.04
N LEU A 33 -9.00 -4.60 1.98
CA LEU A 33 -9.70 -4.39 3.24
C LEU A 33 -11.14 -3.90 3.02
N GLY A 34 -11.39 -3.10 1.98
CA GLY A 34 -12.75 -2.65 1.66
C GLY A 34 -13.70 -3.83 1.38
N SER A 35 -13.23 -4.82 0.63
CA SER A 35 -14.00 -6.05 0.35
C SER A 35 -14.20 -6.90 1.61
N ILE A 36 -13.22 -6.96 2.52
CA ILE A 36 -13.39 -7.63 3.81
C ILE A 36 -14.52 -6.94 4.58
N LEU A 37 -14.40 -5.62 4.80
CA LEU A 37 -15.33 -4.84 5.62
C LEU A 37 -16.76 -4.89 5.08
N GLU A 38 -16.95 -4.83 3.76
CA GLU A 38 -18.26 -5.00 3.14
C GLU A 38 -18.82 -6.42 3.35
N GLY A 39 -17.95 -7.43 3.26
CA GLY A 39 -18.30 -8.83 3.43
C GLY A 39 -18.72 -9.21 4.85
N LEU A 40 -18.26 -8.48 5.87
CA LEU A 40 -18.61 -8.72 7.28
C LEU A 40 -20.11 -8.62 7.56
N ASN A 41 -20.85 -7.86 6.76
CA ASN A 41 -22.32 -7.75 6.88
C ASN A 41 -23.06 -9.08 6.65
N LYS A 42 -22.35 -10.11 6.15
CA LYS A 42 -22.88 -11.45 5.88
C LYS A 42 -22.50 -12.48 6.94
N LEU A 43 -21.75 -12.08 7.97
CA LEU A 43 -21.31 -12.94 9.08
C LEU A 43 -22.09 -12.58 10.36
N ASP A 44 -22.46 -13.60 11.13
CA ASP A 44 -23.25 -13.40 12.37
C ASP A 44 -22.49 -12.58 13.43
N ASN A 45 -21.16 -12.69 13.46
CA ASN A 45 -20.25 -11.94 14.34
C ASN A 45 -19.56 -10.77 13.62
N GLY A 46 -20.09 -10.30 12.49
CA GLY A 46 -19.45 -9.29 11.64
C GLY A 46 -19.06 -7.99 12.37
N GLU A 47 -19.91 -7.50 13.29
CA GLU A 47 -19.62 -6.30 14.09
C GLU A 47 -18.45 -6.50 15.07
N GLU A 48 -18.30 -7.70 15.65
CA GLU A 48 -17.15 -8.03 16.51
C GLU A 48 -15.85 -8.02 15.69
N ILE A 49 -15.86 -8.66 14.52
CA ILE A 49 -14.71 -8.72 13.63
C ILE A 49 -14.35 -7.32 13.12
N LYS A 50 -15.35 -6.51 12.77
CA LYS A 50 -15.15 -5.13 12.33
C LYS A 50 -14.46 -4.30 13.42
N ALA A 51 -14.93 -4.40 14.67
CA ALA A 51 -14.28 -3.74 15.80
C ALA A 51 -12.82 -4.21 16.00
N ALA A 52 -12.53 -5.48 15.73
CA ALA A 52 -11.16 -5.99 15.77
C ALA A 52 -10.26 -5.36 14.68
N PHE A 53 -10.76 -5.19 13.45
CA PHE A 53 -10.05 -4.45 12.39
C PHE A 53 -9.82 -2.98 12.74
N GLU A 54 -10.83 -2.30 13.29
CA GLU A 54 -10.72 -0.90 13.74
C GLU A 54 -9.69 -0.76 14.87
N SER A 55 -9.70 -1.66 15.84
CA SER A 55 -8.71 -1.68 16.92
C SER A 55 -7.29 -1.94 16.39
N ALA A 56 -7.13 -2.82 15.40
CA ALA A 56 -5.84 -3.09 14.79
C ALA A 56 -5.33 -1.89 13.97
N LEU A 57 -6.21 -1.14 13.29
CA LEU A 57 -5.85 0.12 12.65
C LEU A 57 -5.39 1.18 13.67
N ALA A 58 -6.06 1.25 14.82
CA ALA A 58 -5.69 2.20 15.88
C ALA A 58 -4.41 1.82 16.63
N GLY A 59 -4.12 0.52 16.76
CA GLY A 59 -2.95 0.00 17.48
C GLY A 59 -1.72 -0.28 16.61
N GLY A 60 -1.88 -0.36 15.29
CA GLY A 60 -0.82 -0.61 14.32
C GLY A 60 -0.06 0.66 13.89
N PRO A 61 0.98 0.53 13.05
CA PRO A 61 1.65 1.67 12.45
C PRO A 61 0.70 2.42 11.51
N ASP A 62 0.83 3.75 11.42
CA ASP A 62 0.01 4.53 10.49
C ASP A 62 0.20 4.03 9.04
N LEU A 63 -0.92 3.95 8.31
CA LEU A 63 -0.93 3.57 6.90
C LEU A 63 -1.00 4.81 6.01
N ALA A 64 -0.32 4.76 4.87
CA ALA A 64 -0.51 5.74 3.82
C ALA A 64 -1.98 5.75 3.37
N MET A 65 -2.51 6.94 3.13
CA MET A 65 -3.90 7.18 2.75
C MET A 65 -4.03 7.39 1.25
N VAL A 66 -5.06 6.79 0.66
CA VAL A 66 -5.54 7.10 -0.69
C VAL A 66 -6.53 8.26 -0.63
N ASN A 67 -7.39 8.27 0.40
CA ASN A 67 -8.30 9.36 0.70
C ASN A 67 -8.50 9.48 2.21
N SER A 68 -7.77 10.40 2.84
CA SER A 68 -7.80 10.69 4.28
C SER A 68 -9.21 11.04 4.77
N HIS A 69 -9.92 11.91 4.06
CA HIS A 69 -11.28 12.36 4.40
C HIS A 69 -12.35 11.25 4.39
N LYS A 70 -12.09 10.15 3.66
CA LYS A 70 -12.98 8.99 3.59
C LYS A 70 -12.45 7.78 4.36
N GLY A 71 -11.30 7.90 5.03
CA GLY A 71 -10.65 6.77 5.71
C GLY A 71 -10.14 5.69 4.76
N ILE A 72 -9.95 5.98 3.47
CA ILE A 72 -9.46 4.99 2.49
C ILE A 72 -7.94 4.92 2.60
N THR A 73 -7.44 3.81 3.14
CA THR A 73 -6.02 3.48 3.30
C THR A 73 -5.45 2.76 2.07
N ASN A 74 -4.13 2.67 1.97
CA ASN A 74 -3.40 1.87 1.00
C ASN A 74 -3.81 0.38 0.94
N LEU A 75 -4.46 -0.13 2.00
CA LEU A 75 -4.91 -1.52 2.06
C LEU A 75 -6.36 -1.74 1.59
N HIS A 76 -7.10 -0.67 1.25
CA HIS A 76 -8.53 -0.77 0.93
C HIS A 76 -8.82 -1.46 -0.40
N VAL A 77 -8.15 -1.05 -1.47
CA VAL A 77 -8.35 -1.58 -2.82
C VAL A 77 -6.98 -1.89 -3.45
N PRO A 78 -6.73 -3.12 -3.96
CA PRO A 78 -5.42 -3.51 -4.48
C PRO A 78 -4.90 -2.66 -5.64
N SER A 79 -5.80 -2.01 -6.38
CA SER A 79 -5.48 -1.20 -7.56
C SER A 79 -5.31 0.29 -7.28
N ASP A 80 -5.54 0.76 -6.05
CA ASP A 80 -5.49 2.20 -5.74
C ASP A 80 -4.05 2.74 -5.76
N VAL A 81 -3.07 1.92 -5.35
CA VAL A 81 -1.66 2.31 -5.27
C VAL A 81 -0.85 1.40 -6.19
N ILE A 82 -0.59 1.90 -7.41
CA ILE A 82 0.16 1.20 -8.45
C ILE A 82 1.60 1.74 -8.46
N ILE A 83 2.56 0.84 -8.29
CA ILE A 83 3.97 1.14 -7.99
C ILE A 83 4.65 2.14 -8.95
N ASP A 84 4.37 2.05 -10.25
CA ASP A 84 4.96 2.88 -11.29
C ASP A 84 4.44 4.32 -11.26
N ALA A 85 3.24 4.55 -10.73
CA ALA A 85 2.68 5.87 -10.49
C ALA A 85 2.99 6.39 -9.07
N SER A 86 2.86 5.52 -8.06
CA SER A 86 2.94 5.92 -6.65
C SER A 86 4.35 6.23 -6.19
N MET A 87 5.35 5.46 -6.62
CA MET A 87 6.74 5.66 -6.18
C MET A 87 7.31 6.99 -6.71
N PRO A 88 7.16 7.37 -8.00
CA PRO A 88 7.60 8.68 -8.46
C PRO A 88 6.87 9.84 -7.78
N ALA A 89 5.57 9.68 -7.49
CA ALA A 89 4.80 10.70 -6.78
C ALA A 89 5.35 10.92 -5.36
N MET A 90 5.61 9.84 -4.62
CA MET A 90 6.20 9.91 -3.28
C MET A 90 7.60 10.54 -3.29
N ILE A 91 8.47 10.11 -4.22
CA ILE A 91 9.83 10.66 -4.36
C ILE A 91 9.79 12.17 -4.65
N ARG A 92 8.90 12.60 -5.54
CA ARG A 92 8.72 14.02 -5.87
C ARG A 92 8.24 14.84 -4.68
N THR A 93 7.37 14.27 -3.85
CA THR A 93 6.82 14.90 -2.65
C THR A 93 7.75 14.65 -1.46
N SER A 94 9.04 14.96 -1.61
CA SER A 94 10.05 14.88 -0.55
C SER A 94 10.23 13.51 0.11
N GLY A 95 9.81 12.42 -0.53
CA GLY A 95 9.84 11.09 0.08
C GLY A 95 8.62 10.79 0.97
N HIS A 96 7.59 11.64 0.94
CA HIS A 96 6.43 11.55 1.82
C HIS A 96 5.20 10.91 1.15
N MET A 97 4.36 10.30 1.98
CA MET A 97 2.98 9.94 1.67
C MET A 97 2.02 10.63 2.65
N TRP A 98 0.73 10.59 2.35
CA TRP A 98 -0.30 11.23 3.18
C TRP A 98 -0.75 10.33 4.32
N ASN A 99 -0.80 10.87 5.54
CA ASN A 99 -1.31 10.18 6.72
C ASN A 99 -2.82 10.43 6.94
N LYS A 100 -3.38 9.88 8.02
CA LYS A 100 -4.82 10.01 8.37
C LYS A 100 -5.27 11.44 8.68
N ASN A 101 -4.34 12.34 8.99
CA ASN A 101 -4.61 13.75 9.30
C ASN A 101 -4.51 14.66 8.06
N ASP A 102 -4.34 14.09 6.87
CA ASP A 102 -4.11 14.85 5.63
C ASP A 102 -2.77 15.61 5.64
N GLU A 103 -1.75 15.02 6.28
CA GLU A 103 -0.40 15.58 6.39
C GLU A 103 0.61 14.68 5.68
N GLU A 104 1.67 15.28 5.13
CA GLU A 104 2.81 14.57 4.59
C GLU A 104 3.64 13.91 5.71
N GLN A 105 4.06 12.67 5.48
CA GLN A 105 4.85 11.90 6.43
C GLN A 105 5.82 10.95 5.71
N ASP A 106 7.01 10.76 6.29
CA ASP A 106 7.95 9.72 5.85
C ASP A 106 7.29 8.35 5.80
N THR A 107 7.67 7.55 4.79
CA THR A 107 7.07 6.24 4.56
C THR A 107 8.12 5.13 4.47
N LEU A 108 7.72 3.93 4.91
CA LEU A 108 8.40 2.69 4.55
C LEU A 108 7.72 2.11 3.31
N ALA A 109 8.29 2.38 2.13
CA ALA A 109 7.78 1.87 0.87
C ALA A 109 8.12 0.37 0.68
N VAL A 110 7.22 -0.52 1.10
CA VAL A 110 7.41 -1.96 1.02
C VAL A 110 7.17 -2.47 -0.41
N ILE A 111 8.22 -2.96 -1.07
CA ILE A 111 8.16 -3.63 -2.37
C ILE A 111 8.64 -5.08 -2.16
N PRO A 112 7.72 -6.08 -2.18
CA PRO A 112 8.07 -7.44 -1.78
C PRO A 112 9.09 -8.15 -2.67
N ASP A 113 8.97 -7.98 -4.00
CA ASP A 113 9.91 -8.55 -4.96
C ASP A 113 11.09 -7.61 -5.21
N SER A 114 12.30 -8.15 -5.20
CA SER A 114 13.52 -7.35 -5.26
C SER A 114 13.98 -7.01 -6.67
N SER A 115 13.36 -7.55 -7.73
CA SER A 115 13.85 -7.41 -9.12
C SER A 115 13.96 -5.94 -9.54
N TYR A 116 13.02 -5.10 -9.12
CA TYR A 116 12.95 -3.69 -9.49
C TYR A 116 13.01 -2.73 -8.30
N ALA A 117 12.88 -3.22 -7.07
CA ALA A 117 12.84 -2.39 -5.86
C ALA A 117 14.08 -1.49 -5.70
N GLY A 118 15.25 -2.00 -6.06
CA GLY A 118 16.52 -1.27 -5.93
C GLY A 118 16.60 0.02 -6.76
N VAL A 119 15.85 0.13 -7.86
CA VAL A 119 15.81 1.35 -8.68
C VAL A 119 15.26 2.53 -7.87
N TYR A 120 14.18 2.32 -7.12
CA TYR A 120 13.59 3.38 -6.30
C TYR A 120 14.46 3.73 -5.11
N GLN A 121 15.05 2.72 -4.46
CA GLN A 121 15.94 2.94 -3.32
C GLN A 121 17.13 3.82 -3.71
N ALA A 122 17.74 3.57 -4.87
CA ALA A 122 18.86 4.37 -5.37
C ALA A 122 18.47 5.84 -5.59
N VAL A 123 17.28 6.11 -6.13
CA VAL A 123 16.80 7.50 -6.33
C VAL A 123 16.49 8.17 -4.98
N ILE A 124 15.94 7.44 -4.02
CA ILE A 124 15.68 7.96 -2.67
C ILE A 124 16.98 8.36 -1.97
N GLU A 125 18.01 7.50 -2.07
CA GLU A 125 19.33 7.78 -1.50
C GLU A 125 20.00 8.98 -2.16
N ASP A 126 19.95 9.08 -3.48
CA ASP A 126 20.47 10.23 -4.23
C ASP A 126 19.78 11.54 -3.83
N CYS A 127 18.44 11.56 -3.77
CA CYS A 127 17.69 12.75 -3.32
C CYS A 127 18.01 13.15 -1.87
N LYS A 128 18.30 12.18 -1.00
CA LYS A 128 18.71 12.46 0.39
C LYS A 128 20.10 13.08 0.46
N GLU A 129 21.02 12.65 -0.40
CA GLU A 129 22.40 13.17 -0.45
C GLU A 129 22.49 14.51 -1.17
N ASN A 130 21.83 14.64 -2.32
CA ASN A 130 22.01 15.74 -3.27
C ASN A 130 20.84 16.73 -3.31
N GLY A 131 19.74 16.44 -2.62
CA GLY A 131 18.51 17.23 -2.66
C GLY A 131 17.61 16.88 -3.85
N ALA A 132 16.49 17.60 -3.97
CA ALA A 132 15.53 17.38 -5.06
C ALA A 132 16.13 17.75 -6.44
N PHE A 133 15.70 17.03 -7.48
CA PHE A 133 16.04 17.37 -8.86
C PHE A 133 15.59 18.80 -9.22
N ASP A 134 16.43 19.49 -10.00
CA ASP A 134 16.10 20.80 -10.59
C ASP A 134 15.62 20.62 -12.05
N PRO A 135 14.32 20.81 -12.33
CA PRO A 135 13.78 20.66 -13.68
C PRO A 135 14.32 21.65 -14.71
N THR A 136 14.94 22.76 -14.27
CA THR A 136 15.47 23.79 -15.18
C THR A 136 16.84 23.43 -15.74
N THR A 137 17.54 22.48 -15.12
CA THR A 137 18.93 22.10 -15.45
C THR A 137 19.13 20.61 -15.65
N MET A 138 18.20 19.75 -15.20
CA MET A 138 18.33 18.30 -15.33
C MET A 138 18.38 17.83 -16.79
N GLY A 139 19.09 16.73 -17.03
CA GLY A 139 19.11 16.05 -18.32
C GLY A 139 17.81 15.30 -18.62
N THR A 140 17.85 14.38 -19.59
CA THR A 140 16.73 13.51 -19.95
C THR A 140 17.17 12.05 -20.00
N VAL A 141 16.26 11.14 -19.62
CA VAL A 141 16.48 9.69 -19.63
C VAL A 141 15.43 9.05 -20.53
N PRO A 142 15.72 8.81 -21.83
CA PRO A 142 14.83 8.08 -22.71
C PRO A 142 14.84 6.57 -22.40
N ASN A 143 13.80 5.86 -22.81
CA ASN A 143 13.69 4.41 -22.66
C ASN A 143 13.44 3.72 -24.02
N VAL A 144 14.15 2.61 -24.26
CA VAL A 144 13.85 1.67 -25.36
C VAL A 144 13.49 0.34 -24.73
N GLY A 145 12.18 0.09 -24.58
CA GLY A 145 11.67 -1.08 -23.87
C GLY A 145 11.51 -2.31 -24.76
N LEU A 146 11.93 -3.47 -24.24
CA LEU A 146 11.60 -4.77 -24.81
C LEU A 146 10.15 -5.12 -24.43
N MET A 147 9.24 -5.17 -25.41
CA MET A 147 7.79 -5.40 -25.15
C MET A 147 7.08 -6.27 -26.19
N ALA A 148 7.77 -6.68 -27.27
CA ALA A 148 7.13 -7.40 -28.37
C ALA A 148 6.67 -8.81 -27.95
N GLN A 149 5.53 -9.25 -28.48
CA GLN A 149 5.00 -10.61 -28.30
C GLN A 149 4.70 -11.03 -26.85
N LYS A 150 4.31 -10.09 -25.97
CA LYS A 150 4.15 -10.35 -24.52
C LYS A 150 5.48 -10.83 -23.93
N ALA A 151 6.53 -10.05 -24.19
CA ALA A 151 7.82 -10.27 -23.56
C ALA A 151 7.66 -10.01 -22.07
N GLU A 152 7.97 -11.05 -21.28
CA GLU A 152 7.78 -11.07 -19.82
C GLU A 152 6.30 -10.87 -19.39
#